data_AF-A0A0K9PHC0-F1
#
_entry.id   AF-A0A0K9PHC0-F1
#
_cell.length_a   1.000
_cell.length_b   1.000
_cell.length_c   1.000
_cell.angle_alpha   90.00
_cell.angle_beta   90.00
_cell.angle_gamma   90.00
#
_symmetry.space_group_name_H-M   'P 1'
#
loop_
_entity.id
_entity.type
_entity.pdbx_description
1 polymer ?
#
loop_
_entity_poly.entity_id
_entity_poly.type
_entity_poly.pdbx_seq_one_letter_code
_entity_poly.pdbx_strand_id
1 'polypeptide(L)'
;MFQFAIGGRSLTELVEPQPNVISYHKGQLLTGQISVDLIWYGKFTSSQRAIISDFVTSLSSSSRKEQLQEQQQKPTVAKWWETTDKYYQLAKSTEAPPTLTLGTQIIDESCSLGKILSSDQIVSLASLGGKRRSINVVLTSEDVVVDGFCMNRCGTHGSSPRSKNGRYTYIWVGNSATQCPGHCAWPFTSAHLRPSGFSSCGTQW
;
A
#
# COMPACT_ATOMS: atom_id res chain seq x y z
N MET A 1 -49.91 -0.18 35.59
CA MET A 1 -49.17 -1.44 35.37
C MET A 1 -48.25 -1.18 34.18
N PHE A 2 -46.99 -0.80 34.42
CA PHE A 2 -46.02 -0.51 33.35
C PHE A 2 -45.00 -1.65 33.27
N GLN A 3 -44.97 -2.34 32.12
CA GLN A 3 -44.02 -3.41 31.83
C GLN A 3 -42.63 -2.81 31.53
N PHE A 4 -41.62 -3.26 32.26
CA PHE A 4 -40.23 -3.05 31.90
C PHE A 4 -39.79 -4.18 30.96
N ALA A 5 -39.43 -3.85 29.73
CA ALA A 5 -38.74 -4.77 28.82
C ALA A 5 -37.24 -4.76 29.14
N ILE A 6 -36.72 -5.90 29.61
CA ILE A 6 -35.27 -6.09 29.81
C ILE A 6 -34.70 -6.64 28.50
N GLY A 7 -34.06 -5.79 27.72
CA GLY A 7 -33.28 -6.20 26.56
C GLY A 7 -31.98 -6.89 27.00
N GLY A 8 -31.84 -8.17 26.70
CA GLY A 8 -30.61 -8.93 26.95
C GLY A 8 -29.45 -8.39 26.11
N ARG A 9 -28.30 -8.16 26.75
CA ARG A 9 -27.05 -7.79 26.06
C ARG A 9 -26.53 -9.02 25.33
N SER A 10 -26.43 -8.93 23.99
CA SER A 10 -25.68 -9.90 23.19
C SER A 10 -24.20 -9.80 23.56
N LEU A 11 -23.63 -10.89 24.05
CA LEU A 11 -22.21 -11.00 24.33
C LEU A 11 -21.47 -11.03 22.99
N THR A 12 -20.52 -10.11 22.82
CA THR A 12 -19.61 -10.06 21.68
C THR A 12 -18.78 -11.34 21.71
N GLU A 13 -19.04 -12.25 20.77
CA GLU A 13 -18.24 -13.44 20.55
C GLU A 13 -16.81 -13.00 20.22
N LEU A 14 -15.84 -13.41 21.05
CA LEU A 14 -14.43 -13.27 20.75
C LEU A 14 -14.14 -14.18 19.55
N VAL A 15 -14.20 -13.60 18.36
CA VAL A 15 -13.70 -14.26 17.14
C VAL A 15 -12.22 -14.52 17.38
N GLU A 16 -11.88 -15.79 17.57
CA GLU A 16 -10.49 -16.23 17.64
C GLU A 16 -9.83 -15.87 16.30
N PRO A 17 -8.76 -15.05 16.28
CA PRO A 17 -8.14 -14.65 15.03
C PRO A 17 -7.59 -15.90 14.35
N GLN A 18 -8.22 -16.28 13.23
CA GLN A 18 -7.68 -17.31 12.34
C GLN A 18 -6.20 -16.98 12.09
N PRO A 19 -5.28 -17.95 12.27
CA PRO A 19 -3.87 -17.69 12.04
C PRO A 19 -3.72 -17.25 10.59
N ASN A 20 -3.27 -16.02 10.38
CA ASN A 20 -2.94 -15.52 9.05
C ASN A 20 -1.81 -16.40 8.48
N VAL A 21 -2.18 -17.43 7.72
CA VAL A 21 -1.22 -18.35 7.07
C VAL A 21 -0.63 -17.62 5.89
N ILE A 22 0.49 -16.95 6.14
CA ILE A 22 1.30 -16.39 5.07
C ILE A 22 1.92 -17.55 4.29
N SER A 23 1.65 -17.61 2.99
CA SER A 23 2.27 -18.56 2.06
C SER A 23 3.41 -17.90 1.29
N TYR A 24 4.60 -18.49 1.33
CA TYR A 24 5.74 -18.01 0.56
C TYR A 24 5.84 -18.76 -0.78
N HIS A 25 5.73 -18.01 -1.88
CA HIS A 25 5.70 -18.55 -3.24
C HIS A 25 7.09 -18.68 -3.89
N LYS A 26 8.16 -18.80 -3.09
CA LYS A 26 9.55 -19.00 -3.55
C LYS A 26 10.13 -17.87 -4.44
N GLY A 27 9.50 -16.69 -4.42
CA GLY A 27 9.99 -15.50 -5.13
C GLY A 27 11.12 -14.80 -4.37
N GLN A 28 11.95 -14.01 -5.06
CA GLN A 28 13.02 -13.26 -4.40
C GLN A 28 12.47 -12.27 -3.37
N LEU A 29 13.05 -12.27 -2.17
CA LEU A 29 12.72 -11.31 -1.12
C LEU A 29 13.58 -10.05 -1.27
N LEU A 30 13.01 -8.90 -0.91
CA LEU A 30 13.73 -7.64 -0.82
C LEU A 30 14.60 -7.63 0.44
N THR A 31 15.84 -7.16 0.38
CA THR A 31 16.75 -7.18 1.53
C THR A 31 17.68 -5.98 1.56
N GLY A 32 18.25 -5.70 2.74
CA GLY A 32 19.16 -4.58 2.95
C GLY A 32 18.45 -3.24 3.07
N GLN A 33 19.20 -2.16 2.83
CA GLN A 33 18.67 -0.79 2.85
C GLN A 33 18.04 -0.47 1.50
N ILE A 34 16.77 -0.08 1.50
CA ILE A 34 16.01 0.22 0.29
C ILE A 34 15.40 1.61 0.44
N SER A 35 15.61 2.43 -0.58
CA SER A 35 14.98 3.74 -0.70
C SER A 35 13.63 3.63 -1.39
N VAL A 36 12.62 4.32 -0.90
CA VAL A 36 11.29 4.43 -1.53
C VAL A 36 11.19 5.82 -2.14
N ASP A 37 11.43 5.89 -3.45
CA ASP A 37 11.34 7.14 -4.20
C ASP A 37 9.89 7.38 -4.63
N LEU A 38 9.39 8.60 -4.44
CA LEU A 38 8.03 8.98 -4.80
C LEU A 38 8.04 9.83 -6.08
N ILE A 39 7.28 9.43 -7.09
CA ILE A 39 7.13 10.15 -8.35
C ILE A 39 5.69 10.64 -8.43
N TRP A 40 5.49 11.94 -8.17
CA TRP A 40 4.21 12.63 -8.19
C TRP A 40 3.91 13.11 -9.61
N TYR A 41 3.00 12.42 -10.29
CA TYR A 41 2.62 12.75 -11.67
C TYR A 41 1.25 13.43 -11.70
N GLY A 42 1.28 14.73 -11.96
CA GLY A 42 0.13 15.64 -11.90
C GLY A 42 0.00 16.37 -10.58
N LYS A 43 -1.18 16.95 -10.33
CA LYS A 43 -1.38 17.89 -9.21
C LYS A 43 -1.78 17.16 -7.93
N PHE A 44 -0.96 17.34 -6.89
CA PHE A 44 -1.25 16.87 -5.54
C PHE A 44 -1.26 18.05 -4.57
N THR A 45 -2.17 18.03 -3.59
CA THR A 45 -2.14 19.01 -2.50
C THR A 45 -0.97 18.73 -1.55
N SER A 46 -0.53 19.74 -0.82
CA SER A 46 0.50 19.56 0.22
C SER A 46 0.09 18.50 1.24
N SER A 47 -1.20 18.45 1.62
CA SER A 47 -1.73 17.44 2.55
C SER A 47 -1.66 16.03 1.97
N GLN A 48 -2.01 15.82 0.69
CA GLN A 48 -1.89 14.51 0.04
C GLN A 48 -0.43 14.02 0.03
N ARG A 49 0.51 14.90 -0.33
CA ARG A 49 1.94 14.55 -0.33
C ARG A 49 2.47 14.25 1.07
N ALA A 50 2.05 15.04 2.07
CA ALA A 50 2.44 14.82 3.46
C ALA A 50 1.95 13.45 3.97
N ILE A 51 0.66 13.14 3.80
CA ILE A 51 0.06 11.87 4.24
C ILE A 51 0.83 10.66 3.67
N ILE A 52 1.13 10.67 2.37
CA ILE A 52 1.84 9.56 1.72
C ILE A 52 3.32 9.52 2.14
N SER A 53 3.98 10.67 2.27
CA SER A 53 5.38 10.73 2.75
C SER A 53 5.51 10.24 4.20
N ASP A 54 4.57 10.63 5.06
CA ASP A 54 4.50 10.20 6.45
C ASP A 54 4.21 8.70 6.55
N PHE A 55 3.32 8.18 5.69
CA PHE A 55 3.09 6.74 5.59
C PHE A 55 4.38 5.99 5.26
N VAL A 56 5.13 6.41 4.24
CA VAL A 56 6.41 5.78 3.87
C VAL A 56 7.43 5.89 5.02
N THR A 57 7.48 7.03 5.70
CA THR A 57 8.37 7.24 6.85
C THR A 57 8.02 6.31 8.02
N SER A 58 6.73 6.03 8.23
CA SER A 58 6.26 5.09 9.26
C SER A 58 6.73 3.64 9.03
N LEU A 59 7.12 3.30 7.80
CA LEU A 59 7.69 1.98 7.46
C LEU A 59 9.13 1.81 7.96
N SER A 60 9.79 2.90 8.34
CA SER A 60 11.19 2.87 8.78
C SER A 60 11.37 2.05 10.05
N SER A 61 12.52 1.38 10.17
CA SER A 61 12.79 0.47 11.28
C SER A 61 12.88 1.17 12.65
N SER A 62 13.28 2.44 12.69
CA SER A 62 13.31 3.25 13.92
C SER A 62 11.89 3.53 14.41
N SER A 63 11.01 3.99 13.52
CA SER A 63 9.60 4.23 13.83
C SER A 63 8.88 2.95 14.28
N ARG A 64 9.18 1.80 13.65
CA ARG A 64 8.63 0.51 14.09
C ARG A 64 9.04 0.14 15.51
N LYS A 65 10.30 0.35 15.90
CA LYS A 65 10.80 0.03 17.25
C LYS A 65 10.19 0.93 18.33
N GLU A 66 10.06 2.22 18.07
CA GLU A 66 9.43 3.18 18.98
C GLU A 66 7.94 2.85 19.20
N GLN A 67 7.18 2.57 18.13
CA GLN A 67 5.77 2.20 18.24
C GLN A 67 5.53 0.88 18.99
N LEU A 68 6.46 -0.07 18.90
CA LEU A 68 6.38 -1.34 19.61
C LEU A 68 6.66 -1.20 21.12
N GLN A 69 7.39 -0.16 21.53
CA GLN A 69 7.68 0.11 22.95
C GLN A 69 6.48 0.79 23.65
N GLU A 70 5.76 1.68 22.98
CA GLU A 70 4.63 2.40 23.59
C GLU A 70 3.29 1.64 23.58
N GLN A 71 3.07 0.71 22.64
CA GLN A 71 1.73 0.12 22.40
C GLN A 71 1.70 -1.40 22.37
N GLN A 72 2.23 -2.05 23.42
CA GLN A 72 2.22 -3.52 23.56
C GLN A 72 0.81 -4.17 23.58
N GLN A 73 -0.28 -3.40 23.63
CA GLN A 73 -1.65 -3.90 23.82
C GLN A 73 -2.65 -3.54 22.70
N LYS A 74 -2.24 -2.78 21.66
CA LYS A 74 -3.14 -2.38 20.55
C LYS A 74 -2.59 -2.81 19.19
N PRO A 75 -3.45 -3.12 18.21
CA PRO A 75 -2.98 -3.37 16.86
C PRO A 75 -2.35 -2.08 16.31
N THR A 76 -1.08 -2.17 15.92
CA THR A 76 -0.36 -1.07 15.27
C THR A 76 0.04 -1.48 13.85
N VAL A 77 0.23 -0.48 12.98
CA VAL A 77 0.79 -0.70 11.64
C VAL A 77 2.14 -1.42 11.74
N ALA A 78 2.97 -1.09 12.73
CA ALA A 78 4.23 -1.77 13.01
C ALA A 78 4.05 -3.27 13.31
N LYS A 79 3.04 -3.64 14.13
CA LYS A 79 2.73 -5.06 14.43
C LYS A 79 2.24 -5.82 13.20
N TRP A 80 1.49 -5.15 12.32
CA TRP A 80 1.12 -5.72 11.02
C TRP A 80 2.36 -5.95 10.15
N TRP A 81 3.29 -4.99 10.08
CA TRP A 81 4.54 -5.18 9.32
C TRP A 81 5.44 -6.28 9.89
N GLU A 82 5.48 -6.50 11.20
CA GLU A 82 6.19 -7.66 11.79
C GLU A 82 5.66 -9.00 11.25
N THR A 83 4.38 -9.06 10.89
CA THR A 83 3.78 -10.25 10.27
C THR A 83 4.42 -10.53 8.90
N THR A 84 4.87 -9.50 8.17
CA THR A 84 5.59 -9.68 6.89
C THR A 84 7.01 -10.20 7.08
N ASP A 85 7.65 -10.00 8.24
CA ASP A 85 8.98 -10.54 8.52
C ASP A 85 8.96 -12.10 8.55
N LYS A 86 7.78 -12.72 8.72
CA LYS A 86 7.59 -14.17 8.62
C LYS A 86 7.98 -14.74 7.25
N TYR A 87 7.92 -13.95 6.17
CA TYR A 87 8.37 -14.40 4.85
C TYR A 87 9.84 -14.83 4.86
N TYR A 88 10.70 -14.18 5.64
CA TYR A 88 12.13 -14.50 5.73
C TYR A 88 12.37 -15.83 6.46
N GLN A 89 11.57 -16.11 7.50
CA GLN A 89 11.59 -17.39 8.20
C GLN A 89 11.13 -18.53 7.28
N LEU A 90 10.02 -18.34 6.58
CA LEU A 90 9.48 -19.31 5.62
C LEU A 90 10.42 -19.58 4.45
N ALA A 91 11.14 -18.54 3.99
CA ALA A 91 12.16 -18.66 2.95
C ALA A 91 13.47 -19.27 3.45
N LYS A 92 13.64 -19.47 4.77
CA LYS A 92 14.91 -19.83 5.41
C LYS A 92 16.05 -18.88 4.99
N SER A 93 15.72 -17.60 4.84
CA SER A 93 16.65 -16.56 4.41
C SER A 93 17.71 -16.30 5.50
N THR A 94 18.97 -16.21 5.11
CA THR A 94 20.05 -15.72 5.97
C THR A 94 20.12 -14.18 6.01
N GLU A 95 19.42 -13.51 5.09
CA GLU A 95 19.34 -12.06 5.01
C GLU A 95 18.17 -11.54 5.84
N ALA A 96 18.39 -10.39 6.49
CA ALA A 96 17.37 -9.70 7.29
C ALA A 96 16.31 -9.02 6.41
N PRO A 97 15.09 -8.80 6.94
CA PRO A 97 14.06 -7.98 6.30
C PRO A 97 14.59 -6.60 5.89
N PRO A 98 14.02 -5.97 4.84
CA PRO A 98 14.51 -4.72 4.33
C PRO A 98 14.27 -3.58 5.32
N THR A 99 15.20 -2.65 5.33
CA THR A 99 15.03 -1.35 5.99
C THR A 99 14.60 -0.35 4.94
N LEU A 100 13.38 0.16 5.07
CA LEU A 100 12.80 1.12 4.15
C LEU A 100 13.07 2.54 4.65
N THR A 101 13.43 3.42 3.73
CA THR A 101 13.62 4.86 4.00
C THR A 101 12.92 5.65 2.91
N LEU A 102 12.36 6.81 3.28
CA LEU A 102 11.85 7.75 2.29
C LEU A 102 13.03 8.25 1.45
N GLY A 103 12.91 8.11 0.14
CA GLY A 103 13.90 8.51 -0.83
C GLY A 103 13.63 9.88 -1.44
N THR A 104 14.04 10.00 -2.70
CA THR A 104 13.83 11.20 -3.51
C THR A 104 12.34 11.36 -3.82
N GLN A 105 11.88 12.61 -3.84
CA GLN A 105 10.56 12.96 -4.33
C GLN A 105 10.68 13.74 -5.64
N ILE A 106 10.10 13.20 -6.71
CA ILE A 106 10.13 13.76 -8.06
C ILE A 106 8.73 14.28 -8.36
N ILE A 107 8.63 15.57 -8.71
CA ILE A 107 7.36 16.23 -8.95
C ILE A 107 7.26 16.58 -10.43
N ASP A 108 6.22 16.06 -11.09
CA ASP A 108 5.84 16.42 -12.46
C ASP A 108 4.37 16.87 -12.48
N GLU A 109 4.12 18.08 -11.99
CA GLU A 109 2.78 18.69 -11.99
C GLU A 109 2.26 19.00 -13.41
N SER A 110 3.18 19.11 -14.38
CA SER A 110 2.86 19.44 -15.77
C SER A 110 2.29 18.26 -16.56
N CYS A 111 2.39 17.04 -16.01
CA CYS A 111 2.11 15.79 -16.70
C CYS A 111 2.89 15.73 -18.02
N SER A 112 4.22 15.64 -17.95
CA SER A 112 5.12 15.73 -19.11
C SER A 112 4.87 14.73 -20.25
N LEU A 113 4.19 13.61 -19.97
CA LEU A 113 3.78 12.59 -20.94
C LEU A 113 2.29 12.64 -21.31
N GLY A 114 1.59 13.70 -20.91
CA GLY A 114 0.14 13.86 -21.06
C GLY A 114 -0.67 13.22 -19.92
N LYS A 115 -2.00 13.38 -19.96
CA LYS A 115 -2.91 12.87 -18.92
C LYS A 115 -3.49 11.49 -19.21
N ILE A 116 -3.11 10.87 -20.31
CA ILE A 116 -3.49 9.50 -20.67
C ILE A 116 -2.20 8.71 -20.76
N LEU A 117 -2.04 7.73 -19.88
CA LEU A 117 -0.81 6.95 -19.76
C LEU A 117 -1.04 5.48 -20.08
N SER A 118 -0.16 4.95 -20.91
CA SER A 118 0.03 3.52 -21.11
C SER A 118 0.86 2.90 -19.98
N SER A 119 0.84 1.55 -19.91
CA SER A 119 1.66 0.81 -18.95
C SER A 119 3.17 1.05 -19.16
N ASP A 120 3.62 1.26 -20.39
CA ASP A 120 5.04 1.53 -20.70
C ASP A 120 5.47 2.94 -20.26
N GLN A 121 4.56 3.91 -20.34
CA GLN A 121 4.82 5.26 -19.81
C GLN A 121 4.93 5.23 -18.28
N ILE A 122 4.17 4.38 -17.58
CA ILE A 122 4.37 4.17 -16.14
C ILE A 122 5.77 3.65 -15.83
N VAL A 123 6.27 2.67 -16.60
CA VAL A 123 7.64 2.16 -16.43
C VAL A 123 8.68 3.25 -16.71
N SER A 124 8.42 4.10 -17.70
CA SER A 124 9.27 5.25 -18.05
C SER A 124 9.33 6.28 -16.92
N LEU A 125 8.18 6.63 -16.32
CA LEU A 125 8.10 7.51 -15.14
C LEU A 125 8.81 6.89 -13.94
N ALA A 126 8.58 5.60 -13.66
CA ALA A 126 9.28 4.88 -12.60
C ALA A 126 10.79 4.88 -12.82
N SER A 127 11.27 5.01 -14.06
CA SER A 127 12.68 5.07 -14.36
C SER A 127 13.34 6.37 -13.89
N LEU A 128 12.59 7.42 -13.57
CA LEU A 128 13.15 8.69 -13.09
C LEU A 128 13.73 8.58 -11.68
N GLY A 129 13.25 7.63 -10.88
CA GLY A 129 13.78 7.34 -9.55
C GLY A 129 15.12 6.60 -9.56
N GLY A 130 15.52 6.11 -8.38
CA GLY A 130 16.74 5.37 -8.19
C GLY A 130 16.83 4.12 -9.07
N LYS A 131 18.05 3.70 -9.41
CA LYS A 131 18.33 2.52 -10.26
C LYS A 131 18.82 1.29 -9.49
N ARG A 132 19.10 1.46 -8.19
CA ARG A 132 19.64 0.42 -7.30
C ARG A 132 19.02 0.56 -5.94
N ARG A 133 18.65 -0.59 -5.35
CA ARG A 133 18.10 -0.67 -3.99
C ARG A 133 16.99 0.37 -3.79
N SER A 134 16.13 0.51 -4.79
CA SER A 134 15.07 1.49 -4.83
C SER A 134 13.75 0.86 -5.26
N ILE A 135 12.68 1.33 -4.61
CA ILE A 135 11.30 1.13 -5.02
C ILE A 135 10.80 2.48 -5.52
N ASN A 136 10.53 2.57 -6.81
CA ASN A 136 10.06 3.81 -7.44
C ASN A 136 8.53 3.76 -7.51
N VAL A 137 7.87 4.56 -6.68
CA VAL A 137 6.41 4.60 -6.55
C VAL A 137 5.86 5.76 -7.39
N VAL A 138 5.21 5.43 -8.50
CA VAL A 138 4.52 6.40 -9.36
C VAL A 138 3.10 6.62 -8.84
N LEU A 139 2.79 7.86 -8.50
CA LEU A 139 1.49 8.30 -7.99
C LEU A 139 0.89 9.24 -9.02
N THR A 140 -0.26 8.87 -9.60
CA THR A 140 -0.95 9.71 -10.60
C THR A 140 -2.10 10.48 -9.95
N SER A 141 -2.25 11.77 -10.26
CA SER A 141 -3.35 12.61 -9.74
C SER A 141 -4.72 12.19 -10.29
N GLU A 142 -5.79 12.77 -9.73
CA GLU A 142 -7.19 12.42 -10.03
C GLU A 142 -7.63 12.67 -11.48
N ASP A 143 -6.91 13.55 -12.18
CA ASP A 143 -7.17 13.95 -13.56
C ASP A 143 -6.30 13.20 -14.58
N VAL A 144 -5.55 12.19 -14.15
CA VAL A 144 -4.73 11.32 -15.01
C VAL A 144 -5.42 9.96 -15.17
N VAL A 145 -5.58 9.55 -16.42
CA VAL A 145 -6.15 8.26 -16.82
C VAL A 145 -5.01 7.31 -17.18
N VAL A 146 -5.07 6.09 -16.67
CA VAL A 146 -4.10 5.03 -16.98
C VAL A 146 -4.85 3.82 -17.50
N ASP A 147 -4.32 3.17 -18.54
CA ASP A 147 -4.94 1.99 -19.14
C ASP A 147 -5.32 0.94 -18.07
N GLY A 148 -6.52 0.38 -18.16
CA GLY A 148 -7.02 -0.65 -17.24
C GLY A 148 -7.30 -0.20 -15.81
N PHE A 149 -6.97 1.04 -15.43
CA PHE A 149 -7.33 1.59 -14.13
C PHE A 149 -8.85 1.53 -13.92
N CYS A 150 -9.29 1.17 -12.72
CA CYS A 150 -10.71 1.05 -12.36
C CYS A 150 -11.51 -0.02 -13.11
N MET A 151 -10.90 -0.78 -14.02
CA MET A 151 -11.54 -1.88 -14.74
C MET A 151 -11.05 -3.23 -14.23
N ASN A 152 -9.73 -3.40 -14.14
CA ASN A 152 -9.11 -4.67 -13.71
C ASN A 152 -8.00 -4.47 -12.67
N ARG A 153 -7.63 -3.23 -12.35
CA ARG A 153 -6.55 -2.91 -11.42
C ARG A 153 -6.71 -1.54 -10.78
N CYS A 154 -6.23 -1.42 -9.55
CA CYS A 154 -6.10 -0.14 -8.82
C CYS A 154 -4.66 0.40 -8.85
N GLY A 155 -3.73 -0.40 -9.35
CA GLY A 155 -2.31 -0.13 -9.41
C GLY A 155 -1.59 -1.30 -10.05
N THR A 156 -0.27 -1.21 -10.17
CA THR A 156 0.57 -2.32 -10.63
C THR A 156 1.90 -2.30 -9.90
N HIS A 157 2.63 -3.40 -9.94
CA HIS A 157 4.01 -3.46 -9.47
C HIS A 157 4.83 -4.32 -10.43
N GLY A 158 6.13 -4.08 -10.45
CA GLY A 158 7.04 -4.82 -11.32
C GLY A 158 8.50 -4.52 -11.01
N SER A 159 9.37 -5.03 -11.88
CA SER A 159 10.80 -4.76 -11.80
C SER A 159 11.33 -4.39 -13.18
N SER A 160 12.26 -3.44 -13.21
CA SER A 160 12.98 -3.11 -14.42
C SER A 160 13.80 -4.30 -14.95
N PRO A 161 14.11 -4.33 -16.24
CA PRO A 161 15.13 -5.23 -16.77
C PRO A 161 16.46 -5.02 -16.04
N ARG A 162 17.25 -6.09 -15.89
CA ARG A 162 18.56 -6.00 -15.27
C ARG A 162 19.50 -5.19 -16.18
N SER A 163 20.13 -4.15 -15.63
CA SER A 163 21.08 -3.30 -16.35
C SER A 163 22.44 -3.23 -15.63
N LYS A 164 23.46 -2.65 -16.29
CA LYS A 164 24.76 -2.34 -15.66
C LYS A 164 24.62 -1.44 -14.44
N ASN A 165 23.60 -0.58 -14.46
CA ASN A 165 23.26 0.34 -13.39
C ASN A 165 22.42 -0.32 -12.30
N GLY A 166 22.18 -1.63 -12.36
CA GLY A 166 21.36 -2.38 -11.42
C GLY A 166 19.93 -2.62 -11.91
N ARG A 167 19.08 -3.01 -10.97
CA ARG A 167 17.65 -3.23 -11.16
C ARG A 167 16.93 -2.49 -10.04
N TYR A 168 15.89 -1.75 -10.39
CA TYR A 168 14.92 -1.18 -9.47
C TYR A 168 13.58 -1.89 -9.60
N THR A 169 12.81 -1.88 -8.52
CA THR A 169 11.40 -2.25 -8.51
C THR A 169 10.53 -1.01 -8.62
N TYR A 170 9.33 -1.15 -9.14
CA TYR A 170 8.39 -0.03 -9.21
C TYR A 170 7.01 -0.46 -8.79
N ILE A 171 6.26 0.53 -8.32
CA ILE A 171 4.84 0.43 -7.99
C ILE A 171 4.18 1.61 -8.69
N TRP A 172 2.99 1.40 -9.23
CA TRP A 172 2.11 2.51 -9.60
C TRP A 172 0.79 2.39 -8.86
N VAL A 173 0.29 3.52 -8.38
CA VAL A 173 -1.00 3.64 -7.71
C VAL A 173 -1.78 4.75 -8.39
N GLY A 174 -2.98 4.42 -8.88
CA GLY A 174 -3.91 5.37 -9.46
C GLY A 174 -4.76 6.07 -8.41
N ASN A 175 -5.21 7.29 -8.68
CA ASN A 175 -6.12 8.00 -7.79
C ASN A 175 -7.58 7.56 -8.04
N SER A 176 -8.14 6.84 -7.09
CA SER A 176 -9.48 6.25 -7.20
C SER A 176 -10.62 7.19 -6.79
N ALA A 177 -10.32 8.37 -6.23
CA ALA A 177 -11.32 9.26 -5.65
C ALA A 177 -12.40 9.69 -6.65
N THR A 178 -12.01 9.90 -7.91
CA THR A 178 -12.90 10.37 -8.98
C THR A 178 -13.37 9.25 -9.91
N GLN A 179 -12.51 8.28 -10.23
CA GLN A 179 -12.80 7.29 -11.30
C GLN A 179 -13.52 6.03 -10.79
N CYS A 180 -13.18 5.53 -9.60
CA CYS A 180 -13.79 4.31 -9.05
C CYS A 180 -13.66 4.19 -7.53
N PRO A 181 -14.21 5.15 -6.76
CA PRO A 181 -14.08 5.16 -5.31
C PRO A 181 -14.64 3.87 -4.68
N GLY A 182 -15.72 3.33 -5.25
CA GLY A 182 -16.31 2.07 -4.81
C GLY A 182 -15.41 0.85 -4.92
N HIS A 183 -14.57 0.78 -5.95
CA HIS A 183 -13.76 -0.40 -6.23
C HIS A 183 -12.38 -0.30 -5.59
N CYS A 184 -11.68 0.83 -5.81
CA CYS A 184 -10.27 0.99 -5.44
C CYS A 184 -10.04 1.79 -4.16
N ALA A 185 -11.08 2.34 -3.52
CA ALA A 185 -10.97 3.01 -2.22
C ALA A 185 -11.80 2.30 -1.13
N TRP A 186 -12.32 1.11 -1.38
CA TRP A 186 -12.98 0.30 -0.35
C TRP A 186 -11.96 -0.19 0.70
N PRO A 187 -12.26 -0.18 2.01
CA PRO A 187 -13.50 0.24 2.70
C PRO A 187 -13.49 1.71 3.16
N PHE A 188 -12.56 2.53 2.65
CA PHE A 188 -12.34 3.91 3.07
C PHE A 188 -13.26 4.93 2.37
N THR A 189 -14.06 4.48 1.41
CA THR A 189 -15.13 5.27 0.78
C THR A 189 -16.48 5.06 1.47
N SER A 190 -17.40 6.01 1.32
CA SER A 190 -18.75 5.92 1.89
C SER A 190 -19.48 4.67 1.40
N ALA A 191 -20.23 4.02 2.31
CA ALA A 191 -20.93 2.76 2.06
C ALA A 191 -21.90 2.79 0.86
N HIS A 192 -22.41 3.96 0.47
CA HIS A 192 -23.28 4.10 -0.71
C HIS A 192 -22.55 3.83 -2.03
N LEU A 193 -21.24 4.05 -2.09
CA LEU A 193 -20.42 3.77 -3.26
C LEU A 193 -19.92 2.32 -3.30
N ARG A 194 -20.36 1.46 -2.36
CA ARG A 194 -19.94 0.07 -2.27
C ARG A 194 -20.38 -0.71 -3.53
N PRO A 195 -19.51 -1.52 -4.15
CA PRO A 195 -19.89 -2.40 -5.24
C PRO A 195 -20.99 -3.37 -4.80
N SER A 196 -22.02 -3.51 -5.64
CA SER A 196 -23.09 -4.49 -5.44
C SER A 196 -22.47 -5.89 -5.40
N GLY A 197 -22.65 -6.62 -4.30
CA GLY A 197 -22.11 -7.99 -4.13
C GLY A 197 -20.93 -8.13 -3.15
N PHE A 198 -20.36 -7.04 -2.65
CA PHE A 198 -19.47 -7.10 -1.49
C PHE A 198 -20.30 -6.95 -0.21
N SER A 199 -20.57 -8.05 0.50
CA SER A 199 -21.11 -8.00 1.85
C SER A 199 -20.12 -7.32 2.78
N SER A 200 -20.65 -6.56 3.73
CA SER A 200 -19.89 -6.05 4.88
C SER A 200 -19.22 -7.25 5.53
N CYS A 201 -17.99 -7.11 6.03
CA CYS A 201 -17.42 -8.11 6.92
C CYS A 201 -18.45 -8.38 8.05
N GLY A 202 -19.14 -9.52 7.97
CA GLY A 202 -20.47 -9.68 8.55
C GLY A 202 -21.20 -10.87 7.94
N THR A 203 -20.78 -12.05 8.38
CA THR A 203 -21.62 -13.26 8.53
C THR A 203 -22.18 -13.88 7.25
N GLN A 204 -21.31 -14.62 6.55
CA GLN A 204 -21.62 -15.93 5.96
C GLN A 204 -20.31 -16.56 5.43
N TRP A 205 -19.73 -17.43 6.24
CA TRP A 205 -18.97 -18.61 5.82
C TRP A 205 -19.59 -19.79 6.56
#